data_AF-A0A0H2SJB0-F1
#
_entry.id   AF-A0A0H2SJB0-F1
#
_cell.length_a   1.000
_cell.length_b   1.000
_cell.length_c   1.000
_cell.angle_alpha   90.00
_cell.angle_beta   90.00
_cell.angle_gamma   90.00
#
_symmetry.space_group_name_H-M   'P 1'
#
loop_
_entity.id
_entity.type
_entity.pdbx_description
1 polymer ?
#
loop_
_entity_poly.entity_id
_entity_poly.type
_entity_poly.pdbx_seq_one_letter_code
_entity_poly.pdbx_strand_id
1 'polypeptide(L)'
;MVKSEIKPSEIQIINVMDDVRKGKVKVKYVFNYNITEVQEEVTEFDPDGNEIQVTKIMYEYEQFVFESEFDLLFKNIIPQILKTMYEEKKMEILNNIALANTELPKEISIGGDA
;
A
#
# COMPACT_ATOMS: atom_id res chain seq x y z
N MET A 1 3.17 -5.88 3.91
CA MET A 1 3.63 -4.64 4.56
C MET A 1 4.95 -4.12 4.02
N VAL A 2 5.02 -2.81 3.75
CA VAL A 2 6.19 -2.03 3.35
C VAL A 2 6.45 -0.96 4.41
N LYS A 3 7.74 -0.60 4.62
CA LYS A 3 8.15 0.52 5.48
C LYS A 3 8.83 1.61 4.66
N SER A 4 8.61 2.87 5.02
CA SER A 4 9.25 4.03 4.39
C SER A 4 9.45 5.16 5.40
N GLU A 5 10.58 5.87 5.33
CA GLU A 5 10.81 7.12 6.06
C GLU A 5 9.90 8.26 5.57
N ILE A 6 9.46 8.18 4.31
CA ILE A 6 8.62 9.19 3.67
C ILE A 6 7.20 8.66 3.55
N LYS A 7 6.21 9.47 3.94
CA LYS A 7 4.80 9.13 3.78
C LYS A 7 4.48 8.83 2.31
N PRO A 8 4.03 7.61 1.97
CA PRO A 8 3.67 7.28 0.60
C PRO A 8 2.37 7.99 0.20
N SER A 9 2.20 8.26 -1.10
CA SER A 9 0.89 8.59 -1.66
C SER A 9 -0.01 7.36 -1.67
N GLU A 10 -1.33 7.52 -1.52
CA GLU A 10 -2.27 6.39 -1.62
C GLU A 10 -2.23 5.73 -3.00
N ILE A 11 -1.98 6.52 -4.04
CA ILE A 11 -1.90 6.07 -5.43
C ILE A 11 -0.60 6.59 -6.04
N GLN A 12 0.17 5.71 -6.67
CA GLN A 12 1.39 6.09 -7.38
C GLN A 12 1.38 5.49 -8.78
N ILE A 13 1.53 6.32 -9.82
CA ILE A 13 1.76 5.83 -11.19
C ILE A 13 3.27 5.61 -11.36
N ILE A 14 3.65 4.37 -11.65
CA ILE A 14 5.06 3.98 -11.85
C ILE A 14 5.48 4.20 -13.29
N ASN A 15 4.63 3.79 -14.23
CA ASN A 15 4.96 3.85 -15.66
C ASN A 15 3.70 4.05 -16.50
N VAL A 16 3.84 4.79 -17.60
CA VAL A 16 2.81 5.01 -18.61
C VAL A 16 3.46 4.78 -19.98
N MET A 17 2.91 3.85 -20.75
CA MET A 17 3.39 3.53 -22.08
C MET A 17 2.26 3.62 -23.10
N ASP A 18 2.41 4.51 -24.07
CA ASP A 18 1.44 4.69 -25.15
C ASP A 18 1.70 3.71 -26.29
N ASP A 19 0.67 2.97 -26.71
CA ASP A 19 0.67 2.22 -27.97
C ASP A 19 -0.26 2.94 -28.95
N VAL A 20 0.30 3.92 -29.66
CA VAL A 20 -0.43 4.76 -30.63
C VAL A 20 -1.01 3.93 -31.78
N ARG A 21 -0.33 2.84 -32.16
CA ARG A 21 -0.81 1.96 -33.26
C ARG A 21 -2.08 1.23 -32.88
N LYS A 22 -2.22 0.86 -31.60
CA LYS A 22 -3.41 0.18 -31.07
C LYS A 22 -4.43 1.13 -30.44
N GLY A 23 -4.11 2.41 -30.30
CA GLY A 23 -4.96 3.37 -29.60
C GLY A 23 -5.11 3.05 -28.11
N LYS A 24 -4.07 2.47 -27.49
CA LYS A 24 -4.08 2.04 -26.09
C LYS A 24 -2.99 2.75 -25.28
N VAL A 25 -3.17 2.79 -23.97
CA VAL A 25 -2.15 3.20 -23.00
C VAL A 25 -2.09 2.18 -21.87
N LYS A 26 -0.89 1.67 -21.61
CA LYS A 26 -0.62 0.75 -20.51
C LYS A 26 -0.08 1.54 -19.34
N VAL A 27 -0.69 1.35 -18.17
CA VAL A 27 -0.33 2.06 -16.94
C VAL A 27 -0.01 1.05 -15.85
N LYS A 28 1.20 1.16 -15.30
CA LYS A 28 1.62 0.44 -14.10
C LYS A 28 1.50 1.38 -12.92
N TYR A 29 0.76 0.99 -11.89
CA TYR A 29 0.47 1.82 -10.73
C TYR A 29 0.46 1.01 -9.44
N VAL A 30 0.44 1.72 -8.33
CA VAL A 30 0.45 1.18 -6.97
C VAL A 30 -0.69 1.78 -6.19
N PHE A 31 -1.37 0.95 -5.41
CA PHE A 31 -2.26 1.38 -4.33
C PHE A 31 -1.64 1.03 -2.98
N ASN A 32 -1.51 2.04 -2.11
CA ASN A 32 -1.01 1.90 -0.75
C ASN A 32 -2.17 2.10 0.23
N TYR A 33 -2.50 1.06 1.00
CA TYR A 33 -3.58 1.06 1.98
C TYR A 33 -3.03 0.99 3.40
N ASN A 34 -3.86 1.36 4.37
CA ASN A 34 -3.56 1.26 5.80
C ASN A 34 -2.23 1.93 6.20
N ILE A 35 -2.00 3.15 5.70
CA ILE A 35 -0.77 3.90 5.98
C ILE A 35 -0.79 4.39 7.43
N THR A 36 0.09 3.85 8.26
CA THR A 36 0.22 4.16 9.69
C THR A 36 1.59 4.71 10.03
N GLU A 37 1.64 5.76 10.84
CA GLU A 37 2.87 6.27 11.43
C GLU A 37 3.30 5.38 12.59
N VAL A 38 4.55 4.95 12.59
CA VAL A 38 5.16 4.16 13.65
C VAL A 38 6.48 4.81 14.08
N GLN A 39 6.80 4.73 15.37
CA GLN A 39 8.09 5.16 15.89
C GLN A 39 9.01 3.94 15.95
N GLU A 40 10.17 4.00 15.31
CA GLU A 40 11.12 2.90 15.25
C GLU A 40 12.49 3.39 15.72
N GLU A 41 13.14 2.60 16.58
CA GLU A 41 14.52 2.83 16.99
C GLU A 41 15.43 2.30 15.88
N VAL A 42 16.21 3.18 15.27
CA VAL A 42 17.20 2.84 14.25
C VAL A 42 18.60 3.20 14.75
N THR A 43 19.55 2.33 14.45
CA THR A 43 20.96 2.59 14.70
C THR A 43 21.52 3.46 13.61
N GLU A 44 22.02 4.64 13.98
CA GLU A 44 22.75 5.55 13.10
C GLU A 44 24.19 5.71 13.60
N PHE A 45 25.06 6.23 12.74
CA PHE A 45 26.41 6.60 13.14
C PHE A 45 26.47 8.12 13.34
N ASP A 46 26.99 8.54 14.49
CA ASP A 46 27.31 9.94 14.72
C ASP A 46 28.47 10.41 13.81
N PRO A 47 28.75 11.72 13.74
CA PRO A 47 29.86 12.24 12.92
C PRO A 47 31.25 11.71 13.32
N ASP A 48 31.38 11.16 14.53
CA ASP A 48 32.61 10.60 15.09
C ASP A 48 32.69 9.07 14.86
N GLY A 49 31.67 8.47 14.24
CA GLY A 49 31.60 7.06 13.87
C GLY A 49 31.07 6.13 14.97
N ASN A 50 30.50 6.65 16.06
CA ASN A 50 29.87 5.83 17.10
C ASN A 50 28.43 5.48 16.74
N GLU A 51 28.00 4.27 17.08
CA GLU A 51 26.60 3.85 16.96
C GLU A 51 25.74 4.58 18.00
N ILE A 52 24.74 5.31 17.53
CA ILE A 52 23.71 5.94 18.33
C ILE A 52 22.34 5.35 17.98
N GLN A 53 21.47 5.19 18.98
CA GLN A 53 20.08 4.83 18.73
C GLN A 53 19.23 6.08 18.61
N VAL A 54 18.52 6.21 17.49
CA VAL A 54 17.66 7.35 17.19
C VAL A 54 16.25 6.84 16.92
N THR A 55 15.26 7.41 17.61
CA THR A 55 13.86 7.16 17.29
C THR A 55 13.48 7.98 16.06
N LYS A 56 13.05 7.29 14.99
CA LYS A 56 12.53 7.93 13.78
C LYS A 56 11.05 7.62 13.57
N ILE A 57 10.37 8.56 12.91
CA ILE A 57 9.02 8.34 12.40
C ILE A 57 9.15 7.59 11.08
N MET A 58 8.53 6.42 11.01
CA MET A 58 8.44 5.58 9.83
C MET A 58 6.96 5.40 9.46
N TYR A 59 6.70 5.04 8.21
CA TYR A 59 5.37 4.74 7.70
C TYR A 59 5.27 3.28 7.30
N GLU A 60 4.32 2.57 7.90
CA GLU A 60 3.97 1.19 7.58
C GLU A 60 2.68 1.15 6.76
N TYR A 61 2.63 0.34 5.70
CA TYR A 61 1.46 0.24 4.83
C TYR A 61 1.42 -1.05 4.00
N GLU A 62 0.24 -1.38 3.48
CA GLU A 62 0.06 -2.47 2.53
C GLU A 62 0.09 -1.96 1.09
N GLN A 63 0.94 -2.57 0.27
CA GLN A 63 1.21 -2.13 -1.09
C GLN A 63 0.75 -3.16 -2.12
N PHE A 64 -0.05 -2.73 -3.08
CA PHE A 64 -0.52 -3.55 -4.19
C PHE A 64 -0.12 -2.92 -5.52
N VAL A 65 0.59 -3.68 -6.35
CA VAL A 65 1.06 -3.23 -7.66
C VAL A 65 0.17 -3.82 -8.75
N PHE A 66 -0.28 -2.95 -9.65
CA PHE A 66 -1.17 -3.31 -10.74
C PHE A 66 -0.62 -2.83 -12.07
N GLU A 67 -1.06 -3.50 -13.13
CA GLU A 67 -0.85 -3.08 -14.51
C GLU A 67 -2.18 -3.18 -15.25
N SER A 68 -2.58 -2.12 -15.93
CA SER A 68 -3.85 -2.06 -16.65
C SER A 68 -3.69 -1.36 -17.99
N GLU A 69 -4.54 -1.73 -18.93
CA GLU A 69 -4.59 -1.12 -20.26
C GLU A 69 -5.90 -0.33 -20.42
N PHE A 70 -5.78 0.90 -20.92
CA PHE A 70 -6.90 1.81 -21.16
C PHE A 70 -6.90 2.24 -22.63
N ASP A 71 -8.05 2.69 -23.13
CA ASP A 71 -8.07 3.41 -24.41
C ASP A 71 -7.31 4.74 -24.29
N LEU A 72 -6.51 5.04 -25.31
CA LEU A 72 -5.67 6.24 -25.35
C LEU A 72 -6.48 7.53 -25.20
N LEU A 73 -7.74 7.53 -25.65
CA LEU A 73 -8.66 8.68 -25.53
C LEU A 73 -9.01 9.02 -24.07
N PHE A 74 -8.84 8.07 -23.13
CA PHE A 74 -9.07 8.30 -21.70
C PHE A 74 -7.82 8.72 -20.95
N LYS A 75 -6.67 8.87 -21.61
CA LYS A 75 -5.38 9.11 -20.94
C LYS A 75 -5.40 10.27 -19.94
N ASN A 76 -6.10 11.36 -20.27
CA ASN A 76 -6.23 12.53 -19.41
C ASN A 76 -7.07 12.29 -18.15
N ILE A 77 -7.97 11.30 -18.15
CA ILE A 77 -8.83 10.98 -17.01
C ILE A 77 -8.37 9.74 -16.24
N ILE A 78 -7.30 9.05 -16.66
CA ILE A 78 -6.76 7.89 -15.95
C ILE A 78 -6.53 8.17 -14.46
N PRO A 79 -5.93 9.29 -14.02
CA PRO A 79 -5.78 9.56 -12.59
C PRO A 79 -7.11 9.57 -11.83
N GLN A 80 -8.18 10.10 -12.45
CA GLN A 80 -9.51 10.11 -11.87
C GLN A 80 -10.14 8.70 -11.83
N ILE A 81 -9.93 7.90 -12.88
CA ILE A 81 -10.36 6.49 -12.92
C ILE A 81 -9.67 5.71 -11.78
N LEU A 82 -8.35 5.84 -11.64
CA LEU A 82 -7.60 5.17 -10.58
C LEU A 82 -8.07 5.60 -9.19
N LYS A 83 -8.38 6.89 -9.00
CA LYS A 83 -8.96 7.40 -7.75
C LYS A 83 -10.31 6.74 -7.43
N THR A 84 -11.20 6.65 -8.42
CA THR A 84 -12.49 5.97 -8.24
C THR A 84 -12.30 4.49 -7.89
N MET A 85 -11.44 3.78 -8.62
CA MET A 85 -11.13 2.37 -8.33
C MET A 85 -10.56 2.17 -6.93
N TYR A 86 -9.68 3.06 -6.49
CA TYR A 86 -9.10 3.01 -5.15
C TYR A 86 -10.17 3.13 -4.07
N GLU A 87 -11.05 4.13 -4.17
CA GLU A 87 -12.12 4.36 -3.18
C GLU A 87 -13.16 3.23 -3.17
N GLU A 88 -13.55 2.72 -4.33
CA GLU A 88 -14.49 1.60 -4.44
C GLU A 88 -13.97 0.34 -3.75
N LYS A 89 -12.66 0.07 -3.84
CA LYS A 89 -12.03 -1.11 -3.25
C LYS A 89 -11.55 -0.91 -1.81
N LYS A 90 -11.43 0.34 -1.36
CA LYS A 90 -10.81 0.67 -0.07
C LYS A 90 -11.41 -0.09 1.11
N MET A 91 -12.74 -0.06 1.26
CA MET A 91 -13.41 -0.71 2.40
C MET A 91 -13.24 -2.24 2.37
N GLU A 92 -13.35 -2.84 1.19
CA GLU A 92 -13.15 -4.28 0.99
C GLU A 92 -11.72 -4.69 1.40
N ILE A 93 -10.72 -3.96 0.89
CA ILE A 93 -9.31 -4.24 1.17
C ILE A 93 -8.98 -4.03 2.66
N LEU A 94 -9.45 -2.95 3.29
CA LEU A 94 -9.21 -2.71 4.71
C LEU A 94 -9.83 -3.79 5.60
N ASN A 95 -11.04 -4.26 5.28
CA ASN A 95 -11.67 -5.37 5.99
C ASN A 95 -10.87 -6.66 5.81
N ASN A 96 -10.41 -6.96 4.60
CA ASN A 96 -9.60 -8.14 4.33
C ASN A 96 -8.26 -8.10 5.07
N ILE A 97 -7.60 -6.93 5.15
CA ILE A 97 -6.39 -6.74 5.95
C ILE A 97 -6.67 -7.01 7.43
N ALA A 98 -7.75 -6.46 7.98
CA ALA A 98 -8.13 -6.69 9.38
C ALA A 98 -8.40 -8.17 9.68
N LEU A 99 -9.10 -8.86 8.77
CA LEU A 99 -9.37 -10.30 8.88
C LEU A 99 -8.08 -11.13 8.79
N ALA A 100 -7.18 -10.80 7.86
CA ALA A 100 -5.91 -11.49 7.70
C ALA A 100 -5.00 -11.37 8.94
N ASN A 101 -5.10 -10.25 9.66
CA ASN A 101 -4.36 -10.01 10.90
C ASN A 101 -5.05 -10.61 12.14
N THR A 102 -6.28 -11.11 12.02
CA THR A 102 -6.97 -11.73 13.14
C THR A 102 -6.42 -13.14 13.38
N GLU A 103 -5.79 -13.36 14.54
CA GLU A 103 -5.31 -14.69 14.92
C GLU A 103 -6.50 -15.63 15.18
N LEU A 104 -6.49 -16.78 14.52
CA LEU A 104 -7.48 -17.83 14.78
C LEU A 104 -7.09 -18.57 16.08
N PRO A 105 -8.06 -18.80 16.99
CA PRO A 105 -7.79 -19.57 18.20
C PRO A 105 -7.37 -20.99 17.81
N LYS A 106 -6.26 -21.44 18.38
CA LYS A 106 -5.70 -22.79 18.11
C LYS A 106 -6.48 -23.89 18.82
N GLU A 107 -7.19 -23.55 19.88
CA GLU A 107 -8.04 -24.46 20.65
C GLU A 107 -9.42 -23.84 20.83
N ILE A 108 -10.46 -24.62 20.55
CA ILE A 108 -11.85 -24.25 20.72
C ILE A 108 -12.47 -25.29 21.64
N SER A 109 -12.74 -24.93 22.89
CA SER A 109 -13.44 -25.81 23.83
C SER A 109 -14.94 -25.72 23.59
N ILE A 110 -15.54 -26.86 23.22
CA ILE A 110 -16.99 -27.02 23.14
C ILE A 110 -17.43 -27.82 24.36
N GLY A 111 -17.76 -27.15 25.47
CA GLY A 111 -18.31 -27.81 26.66
C GLY A 111 -18.38 -26.86 27.86
N GLY A 112 -19.50 -26.74 28.57
CA GLY A 112 -20.80 -27.37 28.40
C GLY A 112 -21.74 -26.74 29.42
N ASP A 113 -22.77 -26.04 28.95
CA ASP A 113 -23.82 -25.55 29.83
C ASP A 113 -24.71 -26.75 30.19
N ALA A 114 -24.63 -27.12 31.46
CA ALA A 114 -25.57 -28.02 32.13
C ALA A 114 -26.93 -27.33 32.33
#